data_AF-A0A976IEA3-F1
#
_entry.id   AF-A0A976IEA3-F1
#
_cell.length_a   1.000
_cell.length_b   1.000
_cell.length_c   1.000
_cell.angle_alpha   90.00
_cell.angle_beta   90.00
_cell.angle_gamma   90.00
#
_symmetry.space_group_name_H-M   'P 1'
#
loop_
_entity.id
_entity.type
_entity.pdbx_description
1 polymer ?
#
loop_
_entity_poly.entity_id
_entity_poly.type
_entity_poly.pdbx_seq_one_letter_code
_entity_poly.pdbx_strand_id
1 'polypeptide(L)'
;MGADGCQCADLEKNEIVRQQRWRELCAKFYYNQDETAKRVLYFFEASKVDEISISAVEETGVDEQFNEAVKALGLRRCMVPGHDDYFAQTPAELTDACAIHRSIHMLEMVKNDVRSGYHEHYAKFNAHAKESQGTSYELWTDETARQQLKVIVQHEYVRTIESRTNMMERFVVFTEKHASNVGSHPFLAGLRASLQWNLESSTIVAWKLSDSVFVESGDSEFTHNALALLVRVLNFSHCESTAIQASKASNKAKIRDWYLDPYLSDQDIRQIIRLIPAAKRLEGNPTGTKLVTRLDRLNVHGQRDERSRFFNRWCVLL
;
A
#
# COMPACT_ATOMS: atom_id res chain seq x y z
N MET A 1 -48.26 6.47 24.04
CA MET A 1 -46.97 7.04 24.49
C MET A 1 -46.26 7.51 23.23
N GLY A 2 -45.87 8.78 23.19
CA GLY A 2 -45.48 9.47 21.96
C GLY A 2 -44.22 8.91 21.32
N ALA A 3 -44.17 8.99 19.99
CA ALA A 3 -43.02 8.69 19.14
C ALA A 3 -41.88 9.73 19.27
N ASP A 4 -41.76 10.39 20.42
CA ASP A 4 -40.75 11.41 20.66
C ASP A 4 -39.39 10.70 20.86
N GLY A 5 -38.56 10.75 19.82
CA GLY A 5 -37.21 10.18 19.81
C GLY A 5 -36.95 9.10 18.75
N CYS A 6 -37.97 8.63 18.02
CA CYS A 6 -37.78 7.67 16.94
C CYS A 6 -37.21 8.34 15.68
N GLN A 7 -36.00 7.99 15.27
CA GLN A 7 -35.38 8.51 14.03
C GLN A 7 -35.56 7.58 12.82
N CYS A 8 -36.20 6.42 12.97
CA CYS A 8 -36.25 5.37 11.94
C CYS A 8 -36.87 5.86 10.62
N ALA A 9 -37.98 6.60 10.69
CA ALA A 9 -38.67 7.12 9.49
C ALA A 9 -37.85 8.19 8.74
N ASP A 10 -37.05 8.98 9.47
CA ASP A 10 -36.16 9.99 8.89
C ASP A 10 -34.91 9.35 8.29
N LEU A 11 -34.43 8.24 8.87
CA LEU A 11 -33.34 7.45 8.30
C LEU A 11 -33.71 6.85 6.94
N GLU A 12 -34.93 6.33 6.80
CA GLU A 12 -35.43 5.80 5.52
C GLU A 12 -35.55 6.90 4.45
N LYS A 13 -36.13 8.06 4.79
CA LYS A 13 -36.27 9.18 3.85
C LYS A 13 -34.92 9.74 3.38
N ASN A 14 -33.88 9.64 4.20
CA ASN A 14 -32.56 10.19 3.93
C ASN A 14 -31.54 9.16 3.41
N GLU A 15 -31.99 7.98 2.95
CA GLU A 15 -31.09 6.90 2.52
C GLU A 15 -30.01 7.35 1.52
N ILE A 16 -30.38 8.10 0.48
CA ILE A 16 -29.43 8.60 -0.55
C ILE A 16 -28.34 9.49 0.06
N VAL A 17 -28.73 10.39 0.97
CA VAL A 17 -27.78 11.29 1.65
C VAL A 17 -26.85 10.49 2.55
N ARG A 18 -27.35 9.46 3.22
CA ARG A 18 -26.53 8.56 4.05
C ARG A 18 -25.56 7.75 3.22
N GLN A 19 -26.00 7.19 2.10
CA GLN A 19 -25.13 6.50 1.14
C GLN A 19 -23.98 7.41 0.68
N GLN A 20 -24.28 8.66 0.33
CA GLN A 20 -23.28 9.61 -0.13
C GLN A 20 -22.28 9.98 0.99
N ARG A 21 -22.76 10.29 2.20
CA ARG A 21 -21.89 10.57 3.37
C ARG A 21 -21.01 9.38 3.73
N TRP A 22 -21.56 8.17 3.67
CA TRP A 22 -20.81 6.95 3.93
C TRP A 22 -19.78 6.66 2.86
N ARG A 23 -20.11 6.89 1.58
CA ARG A 23 -19.18 6.79 0.46
C ARG A 23 -18.00 7.75 0.65
N GLU A 24 -18.26 8.99 1.04
CA GLU A 24 -17.22 9.99 1.34
C GLU A 24 -16.33 9.59 2.52
N LEU A 25 -16.91 9.07 3.60
CA LEU A 25 -16.15 8.54 4.75
C LEU A 25 -15.30 7.33 4.36
N CYS A 26 -15.87 6.36 3.63
CA CYS A 26 -15.13 5.23 3.09
C CYS A 26 -14.00 5.70 2.18
N ALA A 27 -14.24 6.69 1.33
CA ALA A 27 -13.23 7.23 0.45
C ALA A 27 -12.10 7.94 1.22
N LYS A 28 -12.44 8.74 2.23
CA LYS A 28 -11.44 9.35 3.13
C LYS A 28 -10.58 8.30 3.83
N PHE A 29 -11.18 7.18 4.24
CA PHE A 29 -10.42 6.08 4.81
C PHE A 29 -9.53 5.38 3.78
N TYR A 30 -10.10 4.85 2.69
CA TYR A 30 -9.36 4.03 1.73
C TYR A 30 -8.34 4.82 0.91
N TYR A 31 -8.65 6.06 0.52
CA TYR A 31 -7.79 6.86 -0.37
C TYR A 31 -6.92 7.88 0.36
N ASN A 32 -7.36 8.40 1.52
CA ASN A 32 -6.66 9.49 2.20
C ASN A 32 -6.08 9.08 3.57
N GLN A 33 -6.23 7.81 3.98
CA GLN A 33 -5.81 7.30 5.30
C GLN A 33 -6.30 8.15 6.48
N ASP A 34 -7.51 8.72 6.37
CA ASP A 34 -8.05 9.61 7.40
C ASP A 34 -8.38 8.84 8.70
N GLU A 35 -7.65 9.14 9.78
CA GLU A 35 -7.83 8.49 11.08
C GLU A 35 -9.22 8.76 11.71
N THR A 36 -9.85 9.89 11.40
CA THR A 36 -11.23 10.15 11.86
C THR A 36 -12.24 9.25 11.14
N ALA A 37 -12.05 9.05 9.83
CA ALA A 37 -12.88 8.14 9.04
C ALA A 37 -12.69 6.67 9.46
N LYS A 38 -11.45 6.28 9.75
CA LYS A 38 -11.11 4.95 10.28
C LYS A 38 -11.84 4.63 11.58
N ARG A 39 -11.93 5.59 12.49
CA ARG A 39 -12.67 5.43 13.76
C ARG A 39 -14.17 5.15 13.52
N VAL A 40 -14.80 5.88 12.60
CA VAL A 40 -16.22 5.65 12.24
C VAL A 40 -16.40 4.28 11.58
N LEU A 41 -15.46 3.86 10.72
CA LEU A 41 -15.46 2.54 10.11
C LEU A 41 -15.32 1.40 11.12
N TYR A 42 -14.45 1.53 12.11
CA TYR A 42 -14.33 0.56 13.19
C TYR A 42 -15.60 0.47 14.03
N PHE A 43 -16.26 1.60 14.30
CA PHE A 43 -17.55 1.60 14.98
C PHE A 43 -18.63 0.87 14.16
N PHE A 44 -18.66 1.10 12.84
CA PHE A 44 -19.55 0.37 11.93
C PHE A 44 -19.29 -1.14 11.92
N GLU A 45 -18.03 -1.58 11.86
CA GLU A 45 -17.69 -3.01 11.93
C GLU A 45 -18.08 -3.62 13.28
N ALA A 46 -17.83 -2.91 14.38
CA ALA A 46 -18.27 -3.33 15.72
C ALA A 46 -19.80 -3.42 15.82
N SER A 47 -20.54 -2.54 15.14
CA SER A 47 -22.01 -2.55 15.13
C SER A 47 -22.62 -3.79 14.45
N LYS A 48 -21.83 -4.57 13.72
CA LYS A 48 -22.27 -5.84 13.09
C LYS A 48 -22.14 -7.05 14.01
N VAL A 49 -21.23 -6.98 14.97
CA VAL A 49 -20.96 -8.04 15.94
C VAL A 49 -21.68 -7.64 17.20
N ASP A 50 -22.81 -8.27 17.47
CA ASP A 50 -23.87 -7.87 18.41
C ASP A 50 -23.45 -7.69 19.89
N GLU A 51 -22.16 -7.77 20.21
CA GLU A 51 -21.60 -7.82 21.56
C GLU A 51 -21.01 -6.51 22.06
N ILE A 52 -21.00 -5.43 21.28
CA ILE A 52 -20.47 -4.15 21.79
C ILE A 52 -21.45 -3.01 21.52
N SER A 53 -22.47 -2.94 22.37
CA SER A 53 -23.06 -1.66 22.75
C SER A 53 -22.00 -0.84 23.48
N ILE A 54 -21.03 -0.27 22.77
CA ILE A 54 -20.29 0.84 23.36
C ILE A 54 -21.28 1.98 23.40
N SER A 55 -21.76 2.30 24.60
CA SER A 55 -22.22 3.63 24.98
C SER A 55 -21.06 4.64 24.86
N ALA A 56 -20.34 4.67 23.73
CA ALA A 56 -19.30 5.65 23.44
C ALA A 56 -19.98 6.86 22.83
N VAL A 57 -20.81 7.49 23.64
CA VAL A 57 -21.13 8.90 23.52
C VAL A 57 -20.57 9.51 24.80
N GLU A 58 -19.26 9.76 24.83
CA GLU A 58 -18.74 10.70 25.82
C GLU A 58 -19.28 12.07 25.45
N GLU A 59 -20.09 12.67 26.33
CA GLU A 59 -20.65 14.03 26.19
C GLU A 59 -19.58 15.14 26.35
N THR A 60 -18.29 14.80 26.19
CA THR A 60 -17.21 15.77 26.18
C THR A 60 -16.94 16.20 24.74
N GLY A 61 -16.93 17.51 24.48
CA GLY A 61 -16.91 18.13 23.13
C GLY A 61 -15.73 17.78 22.20
N VAL A 62 -14.86 16.84 22.57
CA VAL A 62 -13.79 16.31 21.71
C VAL A 62 -14.35 15.34 20.65
N ASP A 63 -15.55 14.79 20.85
CA ASP A 63 -16.14 13.74 20.00
C ASP A 63 -17.38 14.16 19.20
N GLU A 64 -17.64 15.46 19.06
CA GLU A 64 -18.84 15.96 18.38
C GLU A 64 -18.93 15.51 16.91
N GLN A 65 -17.82 15.57 16.16
CA GLN A 65 -17.77 15.13 14.76
C GLN A 65 -18.00 13.62 14.58
N PHE A 66 -17.43 12.80 15.47
CA PHE A 66 -17.64 11.36 15.47
C PHE A 66 -19.11 11.03 15.80
N ASN A 67 -19.66 11.67 16.83
CA ASN A 67 -21.05 11.51 17.24
C ASN A 67 -22.05 11.94 16.15
N GLU A 68 -21.77 13.05 15.46
CA GLU A 68 -22.56 13.52 14.33
C GLU A 68 -22.52 12.51 13.18
N ALA A 69 -21.34 11.99 12.84
CA ALA A 69 -21.19 10.99 11.78
C ALA A 69 -21.96 9.70 12.09
N VAL A 70 -21.80 9.15 13.30
CA VAL A 70 -22.50 7.93 13.76
C VAL A 70 -24.01 8.13 13.75
N LYS A 71 -24.49 9.30 14.21
CA LYS A 71 -25.91 9.66 14.20
C LYS A 71 -26.45 9.80 12.77
N ALA A 72 -25.74 10.52 11.91
CA ALA A 72 -26.14 10.74 10.52
C ALA A 72 -26.22 9.44 9.71
N LEU A 73 -25.35 8.48 10.00
CA LEU A 73 -25.36 7.16 9.34
C LEU A 73 -26.49 6.24 9.83
N GLY A 74 -27.13 6.58 10.96
CA GLY A 74 -28.15 5.72 11.57
C GLY A 74 -27.56 4.50 12.28
N LEU A 75 -26.36 4.63 12.82
CA LEU A 75 -25.67 3.57 13.56
C LEU A 75 -26.00 3.56 15.06
N ARG A 76 -26.89 4.46 15.52
CA ARG A 76 -27.40 4.49 16.90
C ARG A 76 -28.64 3.61 17.02
N ARG A 77 -28.73 2.83 18.10
CA ARG A 77 -29.93 2.07 18.44
C ARG A 77 -31.10 3.02 18.74
N CYS A 78 -32.30 2.62 18.33
CA CYS A 78 -33.51 3.40 18.54
C CYS A 78 -34.18 2.94 19.83
N MET A 79 -34.13 3.76 20.89
CA MET A 79 -34.59 3.40 22.25
C MET A 79 -36.12 3.23 22.40
N VAL A 80 -36.85 3.05 21.30
CA VAL A 80 -38.29 2.78 21.31
C VAL A 80 -38.49 1.28 21.51
N PRO A 81 -39.22 0.83 22.55
CA PRO A 81 -39.51 -0.58 22.77
C PRO A 81 -40.16 -1.22 21.53
N GLY A 82 -39.62 -2.36 21.08
CA GLY A 82 -40.01 -3.00 19.81
C GLY A 82 -39.25 -2.51 18.57
N HIS A 83 -38.42 -1.47 18.67
CA HIS A 83 -37.40 -1.15 17.65
C HIS A 83 -36.02 -1.72 18.01
N ASP A 84 -35.81 -2.10 19.28
CA ASP A 84 -34.57 -2.67 19.81
C ASP A 84 -34.45 -4.20 19.65
N ASP A 85 -35.58 -4.94 19.66
CA ASP A 85 -35.61 -6.42 19.76
C ASP A 85 -35.25 -7.18 18.47
N TYR A 86 -34.83 -6.48 17.41
CA TYR A 86 -34.65 -7.06 16.07
C TYR A 86 -33.20 -7.32 15.67
N PHE A 87 -32.25 -7.20 16.61
CA PHE A 87 -30.85 -7.58 16.38
C PHE A 87 -30.65 -9.11 16.30
N ALA A 88 -31.52 -9.90 16.95
CA ALA A 88 -31.29 -11.33 17.21
C ALA A 88 -31.94 -12.33 16.24
N GLN A 89 -32.56 -11.92 15.13
CA GLN A 89 -33.33 -12.84 14.27
C GLN A 89 -32.68 -13.09 12.90
N THR A 90 -32.58 -14.36 12.53
CA THR A 90 -32.02 -14.82 11.26
C THR A 90 -32.87 -14.40 10.05
N PRO A 91 -32.26 -14.25 8.85
CA PRO A 91 -32.91 -13.67 7.66
C PRO A 91 -34.18 -14.37 7.14
N ALA A 92 -34.47 -15.58 7.62
CA ALA A 92 -35.55 -16.43 7.12
C ALA A 92 -36.94 -16.12 7.72
N GLU A 93 -37.03 -15.31 8.78
CA GLU A 93 -38.29 -15.07 9.51
C GLU A 93 -38.82 -13.63 9.44
N LEU A 94 -38.18 -12.74 8.68
CA LEU A 94 -38.55 -11.32 8.59
C LEU A 94 -39.14 -10.96 7.23
N THR A 95 -40.47 -10.97 7.12
CA THR A 95 -41.19 -10.31 6.01
C THR A 95 -41.19 -8.78 6.10
N ASP A 96 -40.63 -8.20 7.17
CA ASP A 96 -40.37 -6.76 7.32
C ASP A 96 -39.01 -6.54 7.98
N ALA A 97 -37.91 -6.61 7.20
CA ALA A 97 -36.56 -6.35 7.70
C ALA A 97 -36.46 -4.95 8.35
N CYS A 98 -35.99 -4.85 9.60
CA CYS A 98 -35.89 -3.62 10.38
C CYS A 98 -34.97 -2.54 9.75
N ALA A 99 -35.31 -1.25 9.93
CA ALA A 99 -34.62 -0.10 9.34
C ALA A 99 -33.11 -0.04 9.63
N ILE A 100 -32.65 -0.54 10.80
CA ILE A 100 -31.21 -0.58 11.15
C ILE A 100 -30.49 -1.70 10.39
N HIS A 101 -31.07 -2.88 10.26
CA HIS A 101 -30.48 -3.98 9.48
C HIS A 101 -30.38 -3.61 8.00
N ARG A 102 -31.42 -2.97 7.44
CA ARG A 102 -31.36 -2.37 6.10
C ARG A 102 -30.26 -1.32 5.99
N SER A 103 -30.09 -0.49 7.02
CA SER A 103 -29.03 0.52 7.06
C SER A 103 -27.64 -0.11 7.08
N ILE A 104 -27.38 -1.12 7.93
CA ILE A 104 -26.10 -1.84 7.97
C ILE A 104 -25.81 -2.51 6.63
N HIS A 105 -26.79 -3.20 6.05
CA HIS A 105 -26.63 -3.85 4.74
C HIS A 105 -26.34 -2.85 3.63
N MET A 106 -27.09 -1.74 3.56
CA MET A 106 -26.85 -0.66 2.60
C MET A 106 -25.44 -0.08 2.75
N LEU A 107 -25.02 0.25 3.97
CA LEU A 107 -23.70 0.79 4.25
C LEU A 107 -22.61 -0.24 3.90
N GLU A 108 -22.85 -1.52 4.12
CA GLU A 108 -21.94 -2.59 3.72
C GLU A 108 -21.78 -2.68 2.19
N MET A 109 -22.88 -2.59 1.43
CA MET A 109 -22.82 -2.55 -0.03
C MET A 109 -22.01 -1.35 -0.54
N VAL A 110 -22.27 -0.15 0.00
CA VAL A 110 -21.52 1.06 -0.37
C VAL A 110 -20.05 0.97 0.02
N LYS A 111 -19.72 0.44 1.20
CA LYS A 111 -18.33 0.21 1.61
C LYS A 111 -17.62 -0.75 0.65
N ASN A 112 -18.30 -1.82 0.25
CA ASN A 112 -17.77 -2.80 -0.69
C ASN A 112 -17.63 -2.23 -2.11
N ASP A 113 -18.55 -1.37 -2.54
CA ASP A 113 -18.47 -0.60 -3.79
C ASP A 113 -17.23 0.32 -3.80
N VAL A 114 -17.04 1.15 -2.78
CA VAL A 114 -15.85 2.02 -2.64
C VAL A 114 -14.57 1.19 -2.55
N ARG A 115 -14.58 0.10 -1.79
CA ARG A 115 -13.45 -0.83 -1.70
C ARG A 115 -13.17 -1.52 -3.05
N SER A 116 -14.19 -1.76 -3.87
CA SER A 116 -14.01 -2.31 -5.22
C SER A 116 -13.35 -1.30 -6.16
N GLY A 117 -13.73 -0.03 -6.07
CA GLY A 117 -13.04 1.07 -6.75
C GLY A 117 -11.58 1.19 -6.31
N TYR A 118 -11.29 0.98 -5.02
CA TYR A 118 -9.92 0.91 -4.53
C TYR A 118 -9.12 -0.23 -5.16
N HIS A 119 -9.75 -1.40 -5.35
CA HIS A 119 -9.10 -2.53 -6.05
C HIS A 119 -8.78 -2.25 -7.52
N GLU A 120 -9.48 -1.30 -8.16
CA GLU A 120 -9.12 -0.85 -9.50
C GLU A 120 -7.73 -0.19 -9.54
N HIS A 121 -7.30 0.46 -8.45
CA HIS A 121 -5.95 1.04 -8.35
C HIS A 121 -4.87 -0.05 -8.37
N TYR A 122 -5.14 -1.21 -7.76
CA TYR A 122 -4.26 -2.37 -7.86
C TYR A 122 -4.15 -2.92 -9.28
N ALA A 123 -5.29 -3.05 -9.97
CA ALA A 123 -5.32 -3.52 -11.34
C ALA A 123 -4.56 -2.56 -12.28
N LYS A 124 -4.77 -1.24 -12.13
CA LYS A 124 -4.07 -0.19 -12.87
C LYS A 124 -2.57 -0.21 -12.61
N PHE A 125 -2.17 -0.27 -11.35
CA PHE A 125 -0.75 -0.38 -10.99
C PHE A 125 -0.12 -1.64 -11.60
N ASN A 126 -0.76 -2.80 -11.45
CA ASN A 126 -0.25 -4.05 -12.01
C ASN A 126 -0.15 -4.01 -13.54
N ALA A 127 -1.09 -3.39 -14.25
CA ALA A 127 -1.01 -3.20 -15.69
C ALA A 127 0.21 -2.34 -16.06
N HIS A 128 0.35 -1.19 -15.40
CA HIS A 128 1.46 -0.27 -15.67
C HIS A 128 2.83 -0.85 -15.30
N ALA A 129 2.91 -1.61 -14.21
CA ALA A 129 4.12 -2.33 -13.82
C ALA A 129 4.49 -3.40 -14.84
N LYS A 130 3.53 -4.09 -15.47
CA LYS A 130 3.81 -5.09 -16.52
C LYS A 130 4.35 -4.48 -17.80
N GLU A 131 3.96 -3.25 -18.11
CA GLU A 131 4.46 -2.47 -19.26
C GLU A 131 5.84 -1.85 -18.99
N SER A 132 6.32 -1.91 -17.75
CA SER A 132 7.55 -1.25 -17.30
C SER A 132 8.55 -2.28 -16.80
N GLN A 133 9.73 -2.32 -17.41
CA GLN A 133 10.81 -3.22 -17.01
C GLN A 133 12.15 -2.51 -17.11
N GLY A 134 13.05 -2.82 -16.17
CA GLY A 134 14.46 -2.45 -16.30
C GLY A 134 15.08 -3.10 -17.54
N THR A 135 16.10 -2.47 -18.09
CA THR A 135 16.71 -2.87 -19.38
C THR A 135 17.83 -3.89 -19.24
N SER A 136 18.29 -4.16 -18.01
CA SER A 136 19.40 -5.07 -17.72
C SER A 136 18.99 -6.53 -17.63
N TYR A 137 17.70 -6.84 -17.77
CA TYR A 137 17.15 -8.18 -17.61
C TYR A 137 16.24 -8.57 -18.75
N GLU A 138 16.27 -9.86 -19.09
CA GLU A 138 15.31 -10.53 -19.94
C GLU A 138 14.31 -11.28 -19.04
N LEU A 139 13.03 -10.96 -19.19
CA LEU A 139 11.93 -11.65 -18.52
C LEU A 139 11.50 -12.85 -19.37
N TRP A 140 11.55 -14.04 -18.81
CA TRP A 140 11.08 -15.26 -19.44
C TRP A 140 10.20 -16.05 -18.49
N THR A 141 9.44 -16.99 -19.04
CA THR A 141 8.55 -17.87 -18.28
C THR A 141 9.06 -19.30 -18.39
N ASP A 142 9.25 -19.97 -17.26
CA ASP A 142 9.70 -21.36 -17.24
C ASP A 142 8.58 -22.35 -17.59
N GLU A 143 8.94 -23.63 -17.71
CA GLU A 143 8.01 -24.73 -18.03
C GLU A 143 6.87 -24.85 -17.01
N THR A 144 7.05 -24.29 -15.80
CA THR A 144 6.05 -24.28 -14.73
C THR A 144 5.21 -22.99 -14.70
N ALA A 145 5.25 -22.20 -15.78
CA ALA A 145 4.60 -20.91 -15.90
C ALA A 145 5.06 -19.85 -14.88
N ARG A 146 6.25 -20.01 -14.30
CA ARG A 146 6.81 -19.03 -13.36
C ARG A 146 7.66 -18.03 -14.12
N GLN A 147 7.50 -16.75 -13.75
CA GLN A 147 8.33 -15.69 -14.28
C GLN A 147 9.73 -15.75 -13.66
N GLN A 148 10.73 -15.66 -14.51
CA GLN A 148 12.14 -15.66 -14.16
C GLN A 148 12.83 -14.49 -14.86
N LEU A 149 13.86 -13.94 -14.23
CA LEU A 149 14.70 -12.91 -14.81
C LEU A 149 16.09 -13.49 -15.07
N LYS A 150 16.64 -13.15 -16.25
CA LYS A 150 18.01 -13.44 -16.63
C LYS A 150 18.73 -12.14 -16.91
N VAL A 151 19.92 -11.96 -16.35
CA VAL A 151 20.74 -10.77 -16.61
C VAL A 151 21.18 -10.76 -18.08
N ILE A 152 20.95 -9.66 -18.77
CA ILE A 152 21.48 -9.41 -20.12
C ILE A 152 22.93 -8.98 -19.95
N VAL A 153 23.85 -9.83 -20.42
CA VAL A 153 25.29 -9.56 -20.33
C VAL A 153 25.67 -8.50 -21.37
N GLN A 154 26.11 -7.35 -20.89
CA GLN A 154 26.57 -6.23 -21.69
C GLN A 154 28.09 -6.16 -21.58
N HIS A 155 28.76 -6.70 -22.59
CA HIS A 155 30.22 -6.62 -22.69
C HIS A 155 30.61 -5.14 -22.79
N GLU A 156 31.57 -4.72 -21.97
CA GLU A 156 32.09 -3.34 -21.97
C GLU A 156 31.07 -2.26 -21.57
N TYR A 157 29.98 -2.62 -20.86
CA TYR A 157 29.05 -1.62 -20.35
C TYR A 157 29.78 -0.63 -19.44
N VAL A 158 29.76 0.65 -19.79
CA VAL A 158 30.23 1.76 -18.94
C VAL A 158 29.08 2.74 -18.76
N ARG A 159 28.68 2.96 -17.51
CA ARG A 159 27.70 4.01 -17.19
C ARG A 159 28.33 5.38 -17.44
N THR A 160 27.74 6.17 -18.33
CA THR A 160 28.23 7.51 -18.63
C THR A 160 28.07 8.43 -17.43
N ILE A 161 28.94 9.44 -17.32
CA ILE A 161 28.83 10.47 -16.27
C ILE A 161 27.47 11.16 -16.34
N GLU A 162 27.00 11.48 -17.54
CA GLU A 162 25.69 12.10 -17.77
C GLU A 162 24.55 11.22 -17.25
N SER A 163 24.55 9.92 -17.58
CA SER A 163 23.54 8.96 -17.09
C SER A 163 23.54 8.89 -15.56
N ARG A 164 24.73 8.84 -14.95
CA ARG A 164 24.89 8.84 -13.49
C ARG A 164 24.38 10.14 -12.86
N THR A 165 24.73 11.30 -13.41
CA THR A 165 24.27 12.61 -12.90
C THR A 165 22.75 12.71 -12.99
N ASN A 166 22.16 12.37 -14.13
CA ASN A 166 20.72 12.40 -14.33
C ASN A 166 19.99 11.45 -13.36
N MET A 167 20.55 10.25 -13.12
CA MET A 167 20.02 9.33 -12.12
C MET A 167 20.01 9.96 -10.72
N MET A 168 21.12 10.58 -10.29
CA MET A 168 21.22 11.20 -8.97
C MET A 168 20.25 12.40 -8.84
N GLU A 169 20.18 13.27 -9.85
CA GLU A 169 19.27 14.42 -9.87
C GLU A 169 17.80 13.98 -9.76
N ARG A 170 17.38 12.98 -10.55
CA ARG A 170 16.01 12.45 -10.46
C ARG A 170 15.72 11.81 -9.11
N PHE A 171 16.71 11.16 -8.50
CA PHE A 171 16.58 10.60 -7.16
C PHE A 171 16.40 11.69 -6.09
N VAL A 172 17.17 12.79 -6.20
CA VAL A 172 17.02 13.97 -5.33
C VAL A 172 15.61 14.54 -5.47
N VAL A 173 15.16 14.81 -6.69
CA VAL A 173 13.81 15.35 -6.95
C VAL A 173 12.72 14.46 -6.36
N PHE A 174 12.83 13.14 -6.53
CA PHE A 174 11.88 12.19 -5.93
C PHE A 174 11.87 12.29 -4.40
N THR A 175 13.06 12.33 -3.79
CA THR A 175 13.19 12.36 -2.34
C THR A 175 12.69 13.67 -1.75
N GLU A 176 13.05 14.81 -2.33
CA GLU A 176 12.60 16.13 -1.88
C GLU A 176 11.07 16.25 -1.94
N LYS A 177 10.46 15.69 -2.97
CA LYS A 177 9.01 15.70 -3.15
C LYS A 177 8.27 14.86 -2.11
N HIS A 178 8.77 13.65 -1.83
CA HIS A 178 8.02 12.65 -1.07
C HIS A 178 8.46 12.48 0.38
N ALA A 179 9.69 12.87 0.76
CA ALA A 179 10.23 12.64 2.10
C ALA A 179 9.55 13.42 3.23
N SER A 180 8.72 14.43 2.93
CA SER A 180 7.88 15.09 3.93
C SER A 180 6.55 14.35 4.16
N ASN A 181 6.17 13.47 3.24
CA ASN A 181 4.97 12.66 3.34
C ASN A 181 5.27 11.39 4.15
N VAL A 182 4.76 11.34 5.38
CA VAL A 182 4.91 10.21 6.30
C VAL A 182 4.46 8.89 5.69
N GLY A 183 3.43 8.90 4.85
CA GLY A 183 2.94 7.71 4.15
C GLY A 183 3.99 7.08 3.23
N SER A 184 4.95 7.86 2.72
CA SER A 184 6.04 7.34 1.87
C SER A 184 7.22 6.76 2.65
N HIS A 185 7.34 7.06 3.94
CA HIS A 185 8.50 6.68 4.75
C HIS A 185 8.75 5.17 4.78
N PRO A 186 7.73 4.29 4.90
CA PRO A 186 7.95 2.85 4.89
C PRO A 186 8.52 2.34 3.56
N PHE A 187 8.17 2.95 2.43
CA PHE A 187 8.75 2.66 1.12
C PHE A 187 10.22 3.12 1.04
N LEU A 188 10.50 4.36 1.45
CA LEU A 188 11.87 4.90 1.46
C LEU A 188 12.80 4.09 2.37
N ALA A 189 12.31 3.67 3.53
CA ALA A 189 13.03 2.80 4.45
C ALA A 189 13.27 1.41 3.85
N GLY A 190 12.28 0.83 3.15
CA GLY A 190 12.41 -0.44 2.42
C GLY A 190 13.40 -0.36 1.26
N LEU A 191 13.37 0.72 0.48
CA LEU A 191 14.33 0.98 -0.60
C LEU A 191 15.76 1.13 -0.05
N ARG A 192 15.93 1.85 1.05
CA ARG A 192 17.23 1.95 1.73
C ARG A 192 17.74 0.58 2.17
N ALA A 193 16.87 -0.22 2.80
CA ALA A 193 17.23 -1.56 3.25
C ALA A 193 17.61 -2.48 2.08
N SER A 194 16.86 -2.44 0.96
CA SER A 194 17.17 -3.26 -0.21
C SER A 194 18.50 -2.90 -0.86
N LEU A 195 18.82 -1.61 -0.94
CA LEU A 195 20.13 -1.14 -1.39
C LEU A 195 21.25 -1.61 -0.45
N GLN A 196 21.03 -1.54 0.88
CA GLN A 196 21.99 -2.05 1.87
C GLN A 196 22.22 -3.56 1.73
N TRP A 197 21.17 -4.36 1.53
CA TRP A 197 21.31 -5.80 1.33
C TRP A 197 22.15 -6.14 0.10
N ASN A 198 22.09 -5.32 -0.95
CA ASN A 198 22.90 -5.50 -2.15
C ASN A 198 24.38 -5.11 -1.92
N LEU A 199 24.69 -4.12 -1.06
CA LEU A 199 26.06 -3.84 -0.64
C LEU A 199 26.67 -4.99 0.17
N GLU A 200 25.85 -5.69 0.96
CA GLU A 200 26.24 -6.81 1.81
C GLU A 200 26.45 -8.13 1.04
N SER A 201 26.06 -8.17 -0.24
CA SER A 201 26.02 -9.40 -1.04
C SER A 201 26.92 -9.34 -2.27
N SER A 202 27.42 -10.48 -2.73
CA SER A 202 28.10 -10.61 -4.02
C SER A 202 27.14 -10.94 -5.16
N THR A 203 25.95 -11.42 -4.83
CA THR A 203 24.84 -11.66 -5.76
C THR A 203 23.75 -10.62 -5.55
N ILE A 204 22.92 -10.40 -6.56
CA ILE A 204 21.77 -9.52 -6.48
C ILE A 204 20.83 -10.06 -5.41
N VAL A 205 20.39 -9.17 -4.53
CA VAL A 205 19.36 -9.45 -3.54
C VAL A 205 18.09 -8.75 -4.00
N ALA A 206 17.05 -9.55 -4.28
CA ALA A 206 15.77 -9.01 -4.68
C ALA A 206 15.01 -8.50 -3.45
N TRP A 207 14.30 -7.40 -3.64
CA TRP A 207 13.38 -6.80 -2.67
C TRP A 207 11.97 -7.32 -2.95
N LYS A 208 11.49 -8.21 -2.09
CA LYS A 208 10.14 -8.77 -2.20
C LYS A 208 9.14 -7.81 -1.57
N LEU A 209 8.24 -7.27 -2.38
CA LEU A 209 7.36 -6.16 -2.00
C LEU A 209 5.94 -6.35 -2.51
N SER A 210 4.94 -5.97 -1.72
CA SER A 210 3.54 -5.94 -2.13
C SER A 210 3.23 -4.68 -2.94
N ASP A 211 2.42 -4.81 -3.99
CA ASP A 211 1.91 -3.70 -4.81
C ASP A 211 1.11 -2.69 -3.95
N SER A 212 0.58 -3.13 -2.78
CA SER A 212 -0.02 -2.25 -1.76
C SER A 212 0.93 -1.15 -1.27
N VAL A 213 2.22 -1.41 -1.22
CA VAL A 213 3.15 -0.36 -0.80
C VAL A 213 3.18 0.80 -1.80
N PHE A 214 2.89 0.59 -3.08
CA PHE A 214 2.83 1.69 -4.05
C PHE A 214 1.48 2.39 -4.06
N VAL A 215 0.40 1.63 -3.93
CA VAL A 215 -0.98 2.13 -4.08
C VAL A 215 -1.49 2.76 -2.79
N GLU A 216 -1.11 2.20 -1.65
CA GLU A 216 -1.59 2.67 -0.35
C GLU A 216 -0.66 3.75 0.26
N SER A 217 0.58 3.90 -0.24
CA SER A 217 1.55 4.85 0.34
C SER A 217 1.58 6.19 -0.39
N GLY A 218 1.90 7.24 0.38
CA GLY A 218 2.21 8.56 -0.18
C GLY A 218 0.98 9.32 -0.67
N ASP A 219 1.21 10.27 -1.59
CA ASP A 219 0.17 11.08 -2.23
C ASP A 219 -0.32 10.45 -3.54
N SER A 220 -1.28 11.09 -4.22
CA SER A 220 -1.86 10.59 -5.48
C SER A 220 -0.84 10.41 -6.60
N GLU A 221 0.32 11.07 -6.54
CA GLU A 221 1.39 10.97 -7.54
C GLU A 221 2.49 9.99 -7.13
N PHE A 222 2.55 9.61 -5.85
CA PHE A 222 3.59 8.75 -5.29
C PHE A 222 3.67 7.43 -6.04
N THR A 223 2.54 6.76 -6.27
CA THR A 223 2.48 5.47 -6.98
C THR A 223 3.23 5.51 -8.32
N HIS A 224 2.96 6.53 -9.14
CA HIS A 224 3.59 6.69 -10.45
C HIS A 224 5.07 7.04 -10.31
N ASN A 225 5.39 8.00 -9.43
CA ASN A 225 6.75 8.46 -9.21
C ASN A 225 7.66 7.35 -8.65
N ALA A 226 7.15 6.53 -7.74
CA ALA A 226 7.88 5.42 -7.12
C ALA A 226 8.18 4.32 -8.14
N LEU A 227 7.19 3.97 -8.98
CA LEU A 227 7.42 3.02 -10.08
C LEU A 227 8.44 3.57 -11.09
N ALA A 228 8.32 4.83 -11.48
CA ALA A 228 9.26 5.48 -12.38
C ALA A 228 10.68 5.55 -11.79
N LEU A 229 10.80 5.81 -10.48
CA LEU A 229 12.07 5.78 -9.77
C LEU A 229 12.71 4.39 -9.86
N LEU A 230 11.97 3.33 -9.49
CA LEU A 230 12.52 1.98 -9.50
C LEU A 230 12.93 1.57 -10.92
N VAL A 231 12.03 1.69 -11.90
CA VAL A 231 12.24 1.14 -13.24
C VAL A 231 13.10 2.04 -14.13
N ARG A 232 12.85 3.36 -14.14
CA ARG A 232 13.50 4.27 -15.11
C ARG A 232 14.74 4.95 -14.55
N VAL A 233 14.79 5.20 -13.25
CA VAL A 233 15.93 5.89 -12.62
C VAL A 233 16.95 4.88 -12.12
N LEU A 234 16.51 3.91 -11.32
CA LEU A 234 17.39 2.90 -10.73
C LEU A 234 17.51 1.62 -11.57
N ASN A 235 16.77 1.54 -12.67
CA ASN A 235 16.80 0.42 -13.61
C ASN A 235 16.53 -0.94 -12.95
N PHE A 236 15.67 -0.97 -11.92
CA PHE A 236 15.19 -2.21 -11.34
C PHE A 236 14.35 -2.96 -12.37
N SER A 237 14.47 -4.29 -12.31
CA SER A 237 13.52 -5.19 -12.95
C SER A 237 12.68 -5.93 -11.93
N HIS A 238 11.53 -6.46 -12.34
CA HIS A 238 10.65 -7.22 -11.44
C HIS A 238 9.97 -8.38 -12.13
N CYS A 239 9.56 -9.35 -11.32
CA CYS A 239 8.63 -10.41 -11.70
C CYS A 239 7.62 -10.68 -10.58
N GLU A 240 6.47 -11.27 -10.92
CA GLU A 240 5.47 -11.67 -9.92
C GLU A 240 6.02 -12.82 -9.07
N SER A 241 5.99 -12.67 -7.74
CA SER A 241 6.58 -13.63 -6.81
C SER A 241 5.82 -14.95 -6.82
N THR A 242 6.54 -16.06 -6.92
CA THR A 242 5.98 -17.41 -7.08
C THR A 242 5.35 -17.98 -5.80
N ALA A 243 5.63 -17.39 -4.64
CA ALA A 243 5.35 -18.00 -3.35
C ALA A 243 3.87 -17.94 -2.91
N ILE A 244 2.99 -17.18 -3.59
CA ILE A 244 1.57 -17.06 -3.19
C ILE A 244 0.67 -16.92 -4.44
N GLN A 245 0.56 -17.98 -5.25
CA GLN A 245 -0.53 -18.09 -6.23
C GLN A 245 -1.81 -18.71 -5.63
N ALA A 246 -2.13 -18.38 -4.37
CA ALA A 246 -3.32 -18.91 -3.71
C ALA A 246 -4.62 -18.16 -4.06
N SER A 247 -4.55 -17.02 -4.77
CA SER A 247 -5.77 -16.39 -5.29
C SER A 247 -5.54 -15.80 -6.67
N LYS A 248 -6.14 -16.44 -7.69
CA LYS A 248 -6.33 -15.89 -9.04
C LYS A 248 -7.29 -14.68 -9.08
N ALA A 249 -7.68 -14.13 -7.93
CA ALA A 249 -8.52 -12.95 -7.87
C ALA A 249 -7.71 -11.74 -8.35
N SER A 250 -8.14 -11.13 -9.46
CA SER A 250 -7.53 -9.93 -10.06
C SER A 250 -7.49 -8.72 -9.12
N ASN A 251 -8.21 -8.79 -8.00
CA ASN A 251 -8.55 -7.66 -7.13
C ASN A 251 -7.76 -7.68 -5.80
N LYS A 252 -6.58 -8.31 -5.77
CA LYS A 252 -5.69 -8.26 -4.60
C LYS A 252 -4.33 -7.70 -4.99
N ALA A 253 -3.73 -6.96 -4.07
CA ALA A 253 -2.34 -6.52 -4.19
C ALA A 253 -1.46 -7.74 -4.46
N LYS A 254 -0.70 -7.69 -5.56
CA LYS A 254 0.26 -8.73 -5.90
C LYS A 254 1.55 -8.52 -5.14
N ILE A 255 2.36 -9.57 -5.05
CA ILE A 255 3.71 -9.46 -4.52
C ILE A 255 4.68 -9.63 -5.67
N ARG A 256 5.67 -8.75 -5.75
CA ARG A 256 6.72 -8.75 -6.76
C ARG A 256 8.08 -8.86 -6.11
N ASP A 257 8.97 -9.52 -6.82
CA ASP A 257 10.38 -9.57 -6.48
C ASP A 257 11.09 -8.52 -7.35
N TRP A 258 11.63 -7.47 -6.73
CA TRP A 258 12.29 -6.34 -7.40
C TRP A 258 13.81 -6.51 -7.35
N TYR A 259 14.45 -6.57 -8.51
CA TYR A 259 15.87 -6.85 -8.69
C TYR A 259 16.60 -5.57 -9.07
N LEU A 260 17.62 -5.24 -8.28
CA LEU A 260 18.50 -4.09 -8.54
C LEU A 260 19.20 -4.24 -9.90
N ASP A 261 19.48 -3.14 -10.59
CA ASP A 261 20.33 -3.17 -11.79
C ASP A 261 21.69 -3.84 -11.47
N PRO A 262 22.06 -4.94 -12.16
CA PRO A 262 23.32 -5.62 -11.93
C PRO A 262 24.51 -4.69 -12.10
N TYR A 263 24.39 -3.67 -12.97
CA TYR A 263 25.44 -2.72 -13.31
C TYR A 263 25.49 -1.47 -12.43
N LEU A 264 24.72 -1.45 -11.33
CA LEU A 264 24.81 -0.37 -10.36
C LEU A 264 25.96 -0.64 -9.37
N SER A 265 26.98 0.23 -9.42
CA SER A 265 28.19 0.09 -8.62
C SER A 265 27.93 0.26 -7.13
N ASP A 266 28.78 -0.34 -6.29
CA ASP A 266 28.77 -0.09 -4.83
C ASP A 266 28.91 1.39 -4.48
N GLN A 267 29.70 2.14 -5.25
CA GLN A 267 29.86 3.58 -5.04
C GLN A 267 28.55 4.32 -5.30
N ASP A 268 27.86 4.01 -6.38
CA ASP A 268 26.58 4.63 -6.72
C ASP A 268 25.50 4.25 -5.70
N ILE A 269 25.43 2.98 -5.29
CA ILE A 269 24.50 2.54 -4.24
C ILE A 269 24.73 3.32 -2.95
N ARG A 270 26.00 3.49 -2.51
CA ARG A 270 26.33 4.29 -1.33
C ARG A 270 25.93 5.77 -1.49
N GLN A 271 26.11 6.34 -2.68
CA GLN A 271 25.67 7.72 -2.97
C GLN A 271 24.15 7.83 -2.88
N ILE A 272 23.40 6.91 -3.50
CA ILE A 272 21.93 6.87 -3.44
C ILE A 272 21.43 6.74 -1.99
N ILE A 273 22.02 5.83 -1.19
CA ILE A 273 21.66 5.66 0.22
C ILE A 273 21.85 6.96 1.04
N ARG A 274 22.83 7.79 0.68
CA ARG A 274 23.05 9.09 1.34
C ARG A 274 22.00 10.14 0.97
N LEU A 275 21.34 9.99 -0.18
CA LEU A 275 20.25 10.87 -0.59
C LEU A 275 18.94 10.53 0.13
N ILE A 276 18.73 9.26 0.52
CA ILE A 276 17.56 8.86 1.31
C ILE A 276 17.69 9.41 2.74
N PRO A 277 16.62 9.99 3.35
CA PRO A 277 16.66 10.42 4.74
C PRO A 277 17.17 9.33 5.67
N ALA A 278 17.91 9.74 6.70
CA ALA A 278 18.41 8.81 7.70
C ALA A 278 17.24 8.04 8.35
N ALA A 279 17.45 6.75 8.67
CA ALA A 279 16.38 5.89 9.20
C ALA A 279 15.65 6.50 10.42
N LYS A 280 16.36 7.22 11.29
CA LYS A 280 15.78 7.94 12.45
C LYS A 280 14.80 9.07 12.10
N ARG A 281 14.79 9.52 10.84
CA ARG A 281 13.88 10.57 10.32
C ARG A 281 12.72 9.98 9.52
N LEU A 282 12.75 8.67 9.26
CA LEU A 282 11.68 7.95 8.58
C LEU A 282 10.82 7.28 9.63
N GLU A 283 9.50 7.44 9.49
CA GLU A 283 8.51 6.84 10.38
C GLU A 283 8.06 5.49 9.84
N GLY A 284 7.70 4.59 10.75
CA GLY A 284 7.29 3.23 10.41
C GLY A 284 8.45 2.28 10.10
N ASN A 285 8.08 1.02 9.90
CA ASN A 285 9.05 -0.05 9.60
C ASN A 285 9.35 -0.11 8.09
N PRO A 286 10.56 -0.52 7.69
CA PRO A 286 10.88 -0.74 6.29
C PRO A 286 9.93 -1.80 5.69
N THR A 287 9.38 -1.50 4.51
CA THR A 287 8.50 -2.42 3.80
C THR A 287 9.27 -3.47 3.00
N GLY A 288 8.61 -4.62 2.78
CA GLY A 288 9.13 -5.73 2.01
C GLY A 288 10.19 -6.56 2.73
N THR A 289 10.66 -7.61 2.07
CA THR A 289 11.58 -8.59 2.66
C THR A 289 12.73 -8.93 1.70
N LYS A 290 13.79 -9.52 2.28
CA LYS A 290 14.99 -9.92 1.57
C LYS A 290 14.77 -11.25 0.84
N LEU A 291 15.00 -11.29 -0.47
CA LEU A 291 15.04 -12.51 -1.27
C LEU A 291 16.44 -12.69 -1.86
N VAL A 292 17.19 -13.67 -1.36
CA VAL A 292 18.53 -13.98 -1.87
C VAL A 292 18.42 -14.68 -3.22
N THR A 293 19.19 -14.21 -4.21
CA THR A 293 19.18 -14.76 -5.56
C THR A 293 20.55 -15.34 -5.92
N ARG A 294 20.60 -16.08 -7.04
CA ARG A 294 21.84 -16.62 -7.63
C ARG A 294 22.38 -15.75 -8.77
N LEU A 295 21.79 -14.58 -9.00
CA LEU A 295 22.22 -13.70 -10.08
C LEU A 295 23.46 -12.92 -9.65
N ASP A 296 24.54 -13.05 -10.40
CA ASP A 296 25.77 -12.30 -10.13
C ASP A 296 25.52 -10.80 -10.34
N ARG A 297 26.14 -9.97 -9.49
CA ARG A 297 26.21 -8.53 -9.71
C ARG A 297 27.50 -8.18 -10.45
N LEU A 298 27.36 -7.46 -11.56
CA LEU A 298 28.46 -7.13 -12.47
C LEU A 298 28.66 -5.62 -12.42
N ASN A 299 29.82 -5.12 -12.05
CA ASN A 299 30.09 -3.69 -12.02
C ASN A 299 30.06 -3.04 -13.43
N VAL A 300 30.28 -1.73 -13.48
CA VAL A 300 30.39 -0.89 -14.70
C VAL A 300 31.57 -1.23 -15.62
N HIS A 301 32.24 -2.37 -15.44
CA HIS A 301 33.24 -2.89 -16.36
C HIS A 301 32.88 -4.32 -16.82
N GLY A 302 31.67 -4.80 -16.50
CA GLY A 302 31.27 -6.19 -16.72
C GLY A 302 32.06 -7.18 -15.88
N GLN A 303 32.83 -6.70 -14.90
CA GLN A 303 33.56 -7.54 -13.95
C GLN A 303 32.65 -7.80 -12.76
N ARG A 304 32.80 -8.94 -12.08
CA ARG A 304 32.18 -9.09 -10.75
C ARG A 304 32.67 -7.93 -9.89
N ASP A 305 31.76 -7.23 -9.21
CA ASP A 305 32.16 -6.24 -8.21
C ASP A 305 33.28 -6.83 -7.35
N GLU A 306 34.32 -6.02 -7.11
CA GLU A 306 35.62 -6.47 -6.63
C GLU A 306 35.51 -7.69 -5.71
N ARG A 307 36.37 -8.70 -5.90
CA ARG A 307 36.69 -9.68 -4.85
C ARG A 307 37.42 -9.00 -3.68
N SER A 308 37.01 -7.79 -3.30
CA SER A 308 37.55 -7.07 -2.18
C SER A 308 37.16 -7.85 -0.93
N ARG A 309 38.17 -8.13 -0.10
CA ARG A 309 37.98 -8.82 1.18
C ARG A 309 36.90 -8.05 1.95
N PHE A 310 35.99 -8.79 2.58
CA PHE A 310 34.85 -8.32 3.40
C PHE A 310 35.08 -6.95 4.09
N PHE A 311 36.28 -6.71 4.64
CA PHE A 311 36.69 -5.47 5.30
C PHE A 311 36.65 -4.19 4.44
N ASN A 312 36.95 -4.21 3.14
CA ASN A 312 36.95 -3.00 2.32
C ASN A 312 35.53 -2.51 1.97
N ARG A 313 34.51 -3.36 2.10
CA ARG A 313 33.11 -2.96 1.89
C ARG A 313 32.56 -2.10 3.03
N TRP A 314 33.14 -2.22 4.23
CA TRP A 314 32.66 -1.60 5.47
C TRP A 314 33.44 -0.33 5.88
N CYS A 315 34.64 -0.12 5.35
CA CYS A 315 35.48 1.05 5.69
C CYS A 315 35.16 2.29 4.83
N VAL A 316 33.95 2.86 4.97
CA VAL A 316 33.70 4.30 4.64
C VAL A 316 32.74 4.95 5.66
N LEU A 317 32.73 4.44 6.89
CA LEU A 317 32.13 5.08 8.05
C LEU A 317 33.24 5.46 9.04
N LEU A 318 34.03 6.46 8.66
CA LEU A 318 34.69 7.39 9.60
C LEU A 318 34.53 8.80 9.04
#